data_AF-A0A928NFZ3-F1
#
_entry.id   AF-A0A928NFZ3-F1
#
_cell.length_a   1.000
_cell.length_b   1.000
_cell.length_c   1.000
_cell.angle_alpha   90.00
_cell.angle_beta   90.00
_cell.angle_gamma   90.00
#
_symmetry.space_group_name_H-M   'P 1'
#
loop_
_entity.id
_entity.type
_entity.pdbx_description
1 polymer ?
#
loop_
_entity_poly.entity_id
_entity_poly.type
_entity_poly.pdbx_seq_one_letter_code
_entity_poly.pdbx_strand_id
1 'polypeptide(L)'
;MVKEVYLIFKTHLDIGFTDYAENVVKSYLENYIPSAIKRGYELKNTDTPFKWSTGSWIINEALKCDSDGIVKKAIEDGIINWHGLPFTSFTESMSEHLLDYGLSISDRLDERFGKVTKTAKMSDVPGHTKAMIKQLKKHGIEFLHIGINWAYYLPDVPPLFRWKNGDDEVVVMYQQTYGETMEFGEFALEFGFTGDNLGPQSGEEIAEQYKLLQKKYPEAKIIASTFDEFWERVKEVRDSLPVVESEIGDLWIHNVGTDPKKVSLYRELLRHIEDNGINADISDNLLVVPEHTWGLSGFKFPNFIDYLRKDFEKIKDDPRKRAYEKSWEEKRAYIDKAQKVMGTNYIYDVTKPDLSDFCEIEIPELNFEISWQLFGREDYDRYMNLCILPQRHFHYGTIIDNVKFLLPDYETGIFTAQAKRAYQNGNKTIILMEFEKEVAYREGLPYMYVELEDNKTELKWFDMKENRLPNAFWIKFKGYDEKGWQISKLGQWIDAEGVIGSPLIAATDKGVRNREVEIESLDAILVAPYGRRLLDFEKNPSDQDMYFNLYNNIWNCNHPMWYSDDSRFRFIIKKL
;
A
#
# COMPACT_ATOMS: atom_id res chain seq x y z
N MET A 1 33.36 11.05 -18.60
CA MET A 1 33.93 10.86 -17.25
C MET A 1 33.09 11.72 -16.32
N VAL A 2 32.65 11.16 -15.19
CA VAL A 2 31.81 11.88 -14.22
C VAL A 2 32.62 13.02 -13.61
N LYS A 3 32.05 14.23 -13.66
CA LYS A 3 32.59 15.49 -13.12
C LYS A 3 31.82 15.96 -11.89
N GLU A 4 30.56 15.58 -11.76
CA GLU A 4 29.69 15.96 -10.63
C GLU A 4 28.97 14.73 -10.07
N VAL A 5 28.96 14.58 -8.75
CA VAL A 5 28.25 13.51 -8.05
C VAL A 5 27.25 14.15 -7.10
N TYR A 6 25.96 13.95 -7.38
CA TYR A 6 24.86 14.44 -6.56
C TYR A 6 24.55 13.39 -5.50
N LEU A 7 24.90 13.68 -4.25
CA LEU A 7 24.73 12.78 -3.11
C LEU A 7 23.51 13.17 -2.28
N ILE A 8 22.49 12.32 -2.24
CA ILE A 8 21.26 12.54 -1.46
C ILE A 8 21.28 11.70 -0.18
N PHE A 9 21.19 12.36 0.99
CA PHE A 9 21.07 11.68 2.28
C PHE A 9 19.61 11.52 2.71
N LYS A 10 19.23 10.30 3.09
CA LYS A 10 17.86 9.97 3.52
C LYS A 10 17.83 8.66 4.33
N THR A 11 16.78 8.50 5.13
CA THR A 11 16.35 7.20 5.71
C THR A 11 14.94 6.88 5.19
N HIS A 12 14.63 5.59 5.08
CA HIS A 12 13.28 5.13 4.71
C HIS A 12 12.35 5.26 5.92
N LEU A 13 11.15 5.81 5.70
CA LEU A 13 10.16 6.02 6.74
C LEU A 13 9.05 5.00 6.56
N ASP A 14 8.96 4.09 7.52
CA ASP A 14 7.82 3.21 7.72
C ASP A 14 7.06 3.70 8.94
N ILE A 15 5.79 4.04 8.81
CA ILE A 15 4.98 4.47 9.97
C ILE A 15 4.54 3.23 10.76
N GLY A 16 5.50 2.51 11.32
CA GLY A 16 5.31 1.18 11.88
C GLY A 16 6.53 0.30 11.61
N PHE A 17 6.31 -0.98 11.32
CA PHE A 17 7.30 -1.98 10.92
C PHE A 17 8.40 -2.25 11.96
N THR A 18 9.30 -1.30 12.23
CA THR A 18 10.41 -1.45 13.18
C THR A 18 9.97 -1.33 14.65
N ASP A 19 8.94 -0.53 14.92
CA ASP A 19 8.28 -0.29 16.23
C ASP A 19 6.80 0.10 15.99
N TYR A 20 6.05 0.41 17.05
CA TYR A 20 4.73 1.04 16.95
C TYR A 20 4.82 2.37 16.19
N ALA A 21 3.78 2.71 15.42
CA ALA A 21 3.73 3.89 14.58
C ALA A 21 4.00 5.17 15.38
N GLU A 22 3.39 5.31 16.56
CA GLU A 22 3.61 6.43 17.47
C GLU A 22 5.09 6.56 17.89
N ASN A 23 5.74 5.43 18.21
CA ASN A 23 7.14 5.41 18.62
C ASN A 23 8.08 5.79 17.47
N VAL A 24 7.78 5.33 16.25
CA VAL A 24 8.56 5.72 15.06
C VAL A 24 8.42 7.22 14.82
N VAL A 25 7.20 7.74 14.76
CA VAL A 25 6.95 9.18 14.55
C VAL A 25 7.67 10.00 15.63
N LYS A 26 7.51 9.60 16.90
CA LYS A 26 8.22 10.23 18.02
C LYS A 26 9.74 10.20 17.84
N SER A 27 10.31 9.09 17.37
CA SER A 27 11.76 8.99 17.11
C SER A 27 12.23 9.96 16.02
N TYR A 28 11.43 10.17 14.98
CA TYR A 28 11.72 11.19 13.97
C TYR A 28 11.72 12.60 14.55
N LEU A 29 10.70 12.93 15.34
CA LEU A 29 10.52 14.27 15.90
C LEU A 29 11.54 14.61 17.00
N GLU A 30 11.81 13.67 17.90
CA GLU A 30 12.64 13.91 19.09
C GLU A 30 14.12 13.58 18.86
N ASN A 31 14.45 12.68 17.92
CA ASN A 31 15.82 12.20 17.74
C ASN A 31 16.38 12.44 16.34
N TYR A 32 15.69 12.00 15.27
CA TYR A 32 16.30 11.95 13.93
C TYR A 32 16.38 13.33 13.27
N ILE A 33 15.30 14.11 13.28
CA ILE A 33 15.33 15.49 12.75
C ILE A 33 16.32 16.35 13.54
N PRO A 34 16.29 16.39 14.90
CA PRO A 34 17.30 17.12 15.67
C PRO A 34 18.74 16.68 15.38
N SER A 35 18.98 15.38 15.23
CA SER A 35 20.30 14.85 14.88
C SER A 35 20.73 15.29 13.47
N ALA A 36 19.83 15.26 12.49
CA ALA A 36 20.10 15.71 11.13
C ALA A 36 20.44 17.20 11.10
N ILE A 37 19.70 18.02 11.85
CA ILE A 37 19.96 19.45 12.01
C ILE A 37 21.35 19.68 12.60
N LYS A 38 21.68 18.98 13.70
CA LYS A 38 23.00 19.04 14.33
C LYS A 38 24.12 18.70 13.34
N ARG A 39 24.01 17.58 12.61
CA ARG A 39 25.01 17.19 11.62
C ARG A 39 25.12 18.19 10.48
N GLY A 40 23.99 18.71 10.01
CA GLY A 40 23.95 19.73 8.96
C GLY A 40 24.74 20.97 9.35
N TYR A 41 24.58 21.49 10.56
CA TYR A 41 25.35 22.66 11.01
C TYR A 41 26.83 22.34 11.28
N GLU A 42 27.14 21.18 11.85
CA GLU A 42 28.54 20.74 12.08
C GLU A 42 29.33 20.63 10.76
N LEU A 43 28.66 20.20 9.68
CA LEU A 43 29.30 19.89 8.40
C LEU A 43 29.08 20.96 7.31
N LYS A 44 28.25 21.98 7.55
CA LYS A 44 27.81 22.94 6.50
C LYS A 44 28.97 23.58 5.72
N ASN A 45 30.07 23.88 6.41
CA ASN A 45 31.23 24.59 5.86
C ASN A 45 32.49 23.70 5.83
N THR A 46 32.32 22.38 5.71
CA THR A 46 33.41 21.41 5.56
C THR A 46 33.46 20.84 4.14
N ASP A 47 34.45 20.00 3.86
CA ASP A 47 34.57 19.28 2.58
C ASP A 47 33.53 18.14 2.42
N THR A 48 32.72 17.89 3.45
CA THR A 48 31.71 16.81 3.49
C THR A 48 30.34 17.36 3.92
N PRO A 49 29.77 18.34 3.20
CA PRO A 49 28.51 18.97 3.61
C PRO A 49 27.37 17.95 3.71
N PHE A 50 26.36 18.25 4.53
CA PHE A 50 25.23 17.35 4.77
C PHE A 50 23.90 18.10 4.59
N LYS A 51 23.07 17.59 3.69
CA LYS A 51 21.66 17.98 3.51
C LYS A 51 20.81 16.73 3.64
N TRP A 52 19.79 16.77 4.49
CA TRP A 52 18.92 15.63 4.72
C TRP A 52 17.57 15.84 4.06
N SER A 53 17.12 14.85 3.29
CA SER A 53 15.85 14.88 2.57
C SER A 53 14.91 13.78 3.07
N THR A 54 13.62 14.09 3.25
CA THR A 54 12.59 13.09 3.57
C THR A 54 11.23 13.47 2.96
N GLY A 55 10.17 12.69 3.21
CA GLY A 55 8.83 13.01 2.72
C GLY A 55 8.23 14.24 3.41
N SER A 56 7.34 14.94 2.71
CA SER A 56 6.78 16.22 3.17
C SER A 56 5.98 16.13 4.48
N TRP A 57 5.33 14.99 4.75
CA TRP A 57 4.47 14.82 5.92
C TRP A 57 5.23 14.90 7.25
N ILE A 58 6.34 14.19 7.41
CA ILE A 58 7.07 14.20 8.69
C ILE A 58 7.74 15.56 8.97
N ILE A 59 8.06 16.32 7.92
CA ILE A 59 8.52 17.71 8.06
C ILE A 59 7.39 18.62 8.54
N ASN A 60 6.18 18.44 8.00
CA ASN A 60 4.99 19.15 8.46
C ASN A 60 4.69 18.84 9.93
N GLU A 61 4.77 17.58 10.36
CA GLU A 61 4.61 17.19 11.77
C GLU A 61 5.68 17.82 12.67
N ALA A 62 6.94 17.84 12.24
CA ALA A 62 8.01 18.50 13.01
C ALA A 62 7.76 20.00 13.19
N LEU A 63 7.25 20.68 12.16
CA LEU A 63 6.90 22.10 12.23
C LEU A 63 5.70 22.41 13.12
N LYS A 64 4.77 21.46 13.31
CA LYS A 64 3.67 21.59 14.30
C LYS A 64 4.21 21.60 15.74
N CYS A 65 5.35 20.96 15.98
CA CYS A 65 5.99 20.87 17.30
C CYS A 65 7.19 21.84 17.49
N ASP A 66 7.52 22.68 16.50
CA ASP A 66 8.72 23.53 16.44
C ASP A 66 8.61 24.80 17.31
N SER A 67 8.47 24.62 18.62
CA SER A 67 8.26 25.73 19.56
C SER A 67 9.48 26.67 19.74
N ASP A 68 10.69 26.19 19.45
CA ASP A 68 11.94 26.97 19.54
C ASP A 68 12.41 27.52 18.17
N GLY A 69 11.74 27.14 17.07
CA GLY A 69 12.04 27.60 15.72
C GLY A 69 13.27 26.95 15.08
N ILE A 70 13.85 25.90 15.70
CA ILE A 70 15.06 25.24 15.21
C ILE A 70 14.80 24.54 13.88
N VAL A 71 13.65 23.87 13.72
CA VAL A 71 13.29 23.17 12.47
C VAL A 71 13.10 24.19 11.36
N LYS A 72 12.32 25.25 11.62
CA LYS A 72 12.13 26.38 10.69
C LYS A 72 13.47 26.93 10.20
N LYS A 73 14.39 27.23 11.13
CA LYS A 73 15.70 27.81 10.79
C LYS A 73 16.54 26.85 9.94
N ALA A 74 16.55 25.56 10.27
CA ALA A 74 17.29 24.56 9.51
C ALA A 74 16.77 24.35 8.08
N ILE A 75 15.45 24.53 7.86
CA ILE A 75 14.85 24.53 6.53
C ILE A 75 15.29 25.73 5.70
N GLU A 76 15.24 26.94 6.30
CA GLU A 76 15.70 28.19 5.67
C GLU A 76 17.20 28.12 5.32
N ASP A 77 17.98 27.44 6.15
CA ASP A 77 19.42 27.24 5.97
C ASP A 77 19.79 26.09 5.00
N GLY A 78 18.79 25.41 4.42
CA GLY A 78 18.95 24.35 3.42
C GLY A 78 19.42 22.99 3.97
N ILE A 79 19.45 22.81 5.30
CA ILE A 79 19.90 21.57 5.95
C ILE A 79 18.82 20.50 5.86
N ILE A 80 17.56 20.87 6.13
CA ILE A 80 16.41 19.97 6.08
C ILE A 80 15.59 20.29 4.83
N ASN A 81 15.31 19.26 4.04
CA ASN A 81 14.60 19.34 2.77
C ASN A 81 13.53 18.25 2.67
N TRP A 82 12.57 18.45 1.79
CA TRP A 82 11.51 17.48 1.49
C TRP A 82 11.45 17.19 -0.01
N HIS A 83 10.74 16.12 -0.35
CA HIS A 83 10.23 15.86 -1.69
C HIS A 83 8.69 15.85 -1.66
N GLY A 84 8.05 15.88 -2.83
CA GLY A 84 6.63 16.20 -2.97
C GLY A 84 5.67 15.22 -2.30
N LEU A 85 6.02 13.92 -2.28
CA LEU A 85 5.16 12.90 -1.68
C LEU A 85 5.37 12.82 -0.15
N PRO A 86 4.29 12.57 0.63
CA PRO A 86 4.35 12.59 2.09
C PRO A 86 5.21 11.47 2.68
N PHE A 87 5.12 10.28 2.10
CA PHE A 87 5.82 9.04 2.44
C PHE A 87 5.47 7.97 1.39
N THR A 88 5.98 6.74 1.54
CA THR A 88 5.60 5.61 0.68
C THR A 88 4.15 5.19 0.94
N SER A 89 3.37 4.95 -0.11
CA SER A 89 1.98 4.51 0.01
C SER A 89 1.55 3.55 -1.08
N PHE A 90 0.53 2.75 -0.78
CA PHE A 90 -0.25 2.02 -1.77
C PHE A 90 -1.15 2.98 -2.55
N THR A 91 -0.64 3.54 -3.64
CA THR A 91 -1.33 4.60 -4.42
C THR A 91 -2.71 4.19 -4.90
N GLU A 92 -2.92 2.91 -5.19
CA GLU A 92 -4.22 2.38 -5.63
C GLU A 92 -5.28 2.36 -4.51
N SER A 93 -4.86 2.48 -3.26
CA SER A 93 -5.76 2.51 -2.10
C SER A 93 -6.17 3.94 -1.67
N MET A 94 -5.73 4.96 -2.40
CA MET A 94 -6.10 6.36 -2.19
C MET A 94 -7.27 6.76 -3.09
N SER A 95 -8.05 7.76 -2.67
CA SER A 95 -8.91 8.52 -3.59
C SER A 95 -8.12 9.66 -4.24
N GLU A 96 -8.64 10.20 -5.35
CA GLU A 96 -8.07 11.40 -6.00
C GLU A 96 -7.87 12.53 -4.98
N HIS A 97 -8.89 12.82 -4.15
CA HIS A 97 -8.83 13.87 -3.13
C HIS A 97 -7.79 13.63 -2.05
N LEU A 98 -7.57 12.37 -1.64
CA LEU A 98 -6.57 12.07 -0.61
C LEU A 98 -5.14 12.21 -1.14
N LEU A 99 -4.88 11.77 -2.38
CA LEU A 99 -3.58 11.97 -3.03
C LEU A 99 -3.30 13.47 -3.24
N ASP A 100 -4.30 14.22 -3.70
CA ASP A 100 -4.25 15.68 -3.84
C ASP A 100 -3.89 16.36 -2.52
N TYR A 101 -4.56 15.95 -1.44
CA TYR A 101 -4.24 16.43 -0.09
C TYR A 101 -2.80 16.11 0.30
N GLY A 102 -2.35 14.87 0.09
CA GLY A 102 -0.98 14.45 0.43
C GLY A 102 0.09 15.30 -0.28
N LEU A 103 -0.10 15.59 -1.57
CA LEU A 103 0.81 16.44 -2.34
C LEU A 103 0.73 17.91 -1.91
N SER A 104 -0.46 18.41 -1.55
CA SER A 104 -0.65 19.78 -1.07
C SER A 104 0.13 20.10 0.22
N ILE A 105 0.59 19.09 0.97
CA ILE A 105 1.50 19.30 2.10
C ILE A 105 2.79 19.94 1.61
N SER A 106 3.36 19.45 0.50
CA SER A 106 4.56 20.03 -0.11
C SER A 106 4.31 21.46 -0.57
N ASP A 107 3.18 21.72 -1.24
CA ASP A 107 2.83 23.07 -1.70
C ASP A 107 2.78 24.08 -0.56
N ARG A 108 2.17 23.71 0.58
CA ARG A 108 2.11 24.58 1.76
C ARG A 108 3.48 24.83 2.37
N LEU A 109 4.35 23.84 2.36
CA LEU A 109 5.74 24.01 2.79
C LEU A 109 6.49 24.94 1.84
N ASP A 110 6.32 24.76 0.53
CA ASP A 110 6.92 25.59 -0.50
C ASP A 110 6.48 27.06 -0.37
N GLU A 111 5.19 27.31 -0.23
CA GLU A 111 4.64 28.65 0.01
C GLU A 111 5.23 29.26 1.29
N ARG A 112 5.28 28.50 2.38
CA ARG A 112 5.78 28.97 3.68
C ARG A 112 7.27 29.34 3.65
N PHE A 113 8.08 28.65 2.87
CA PHE A 113 9.55 28.78 2.87
C PHE A 113 10.12 29.38 1.57
N GLY A 114 9.27 29.76 0.61
CA GLY A 114 9.70 30.30 -0.69
C GLY A 114 10.49 29.29 -1.52
N LYS A 115 10.14 28.01 -1.45
CA LYS A 115 10.76 26.91 -2.23
C LYS A 115 9.85 26.50 -3.39
N VAL A 116 10.38 25.66 -4.28
CA VAL A 116 9.63 25.02 -5.36
C VAL A 116 10.09 23.57 -5.47
N THR A 117 9.23 22.63 -5.09
CA THR A 117 9.45 21.20 -5.21
C THR A 117 8.92 20.71 -6.55
N LYS A 118 9.79 20.08 -7.34
CA LYS A 118 9.49 19.47 -8.64
C LYS A 118 9.66 17.96 -8.62
N THR A 119 10.09 17.41 -7.49
CA THR A 119 10.50 16.02 -7.37
C THR A 119 9.76 15.30 -6.27
N ALA A 120 9.52 14.02 -6.47
CA ALA A 120 8.89 13.15 -5.49
C ALA A 120 9.61 11.79 -5.41
N LYS A 121 9.40 11.07 -4.31
CA LYS A 121 10.00 9.74 -4.13
C LYS A 121 9.05 8.75 -3.48
N MET A 122 9.04 7.53 -4.04
CA MET A 122 8.56 6.30 -3.41
C MET A 122 9.74 5.33 -3.17
N SER A 123 9.61 4.54 -2.11
CA SER A 123 10.52 3.43 -1.80
C SER A 123 9.71 2.18 -1.47
N ASP A 124 10.29 1.00 -1.64
CA ASP A 124 9.78 -0.31 -1.21
C ASP A 124 8.64 -0.88 -2.05
N VAL A 125 7.55 -0.12 -2.23
CA VAL A 125 6.39 -0.55 -3.02
C VAL A 125 6.77 -0.70 -4.51
N PRO A 126 6.54 -1.88 -5.12
CA PRO A 126 7.04 -2.22 -6.46
C PRO A 126 6.11 -1.83 -7.62
N GLY A 127 4.99 -1.15 -7.38
CA GLY A 127 4.10 -0.72 -8.44
C GLY A 127 3.19 0.41 -8.01
N HIS A 128 2.77 1.22 -8.98
CA HIS A 128 1.93 2.39 -8.76
C HIS A 128 1.00 2.59 -9.95
N THR A 129 -0.20 3.10 -9.68
CA THR A 129 -1.16 3.40 -10.75
C THR A 129 -0.72 4.60 -11.57
N LYS A 130 -0.83 4.49 -12.90
CA LYS A 130 -0.54 5.63 -13.80
C LYS A 130 -1.53 6.78 -13.64
N ALA A 131 -2.69 6.53 -13.01
CA ALA A 131 -3.67 7.56 -12.71
C ALA A 131 -3.08 8.69 -11.85
N MET A 132 -2.08 8.40 -11.00
CA MET A 132 -1.43 9.36 -10.11
C MET A 132 -0.71 10.50 -10.85
N ILE A 133 -0.34 10.29 -12.12
CA ILE A 133 0.44 11.25 -12.93
C ILE A 133 -0.31 12.58 -13.06
N LYS A 134 -1.64 12.54 -13.14
CA LYS A 134 -2.49 13.74 -13.19
C LYS A 134 -2.29 14.61 -11.95
N GLN A 135 -2.34 14.00 -10.75
CA GLN A 135 -2.16 14.73 -9.49
C GLN A 135 -0.71 15.19 -9.34
N LEU A 136 0.28 14.35 -9.64
CA LEU A 136 1.69 14.78 -9.64
C LEU A 136 1.89 16.02 -10.51
N LYS A 137 1.34 16.03 -11.74
CA LYS A 137 1.45 17.15 -12.66
C LYS A 137 0.74 18.40 -12.16
N LYS A 138 -0.46 18.24 -11.58
CA LYS A 138 -1.23 19.34 -10.95
C LYS A 138 -0.40 20.05 -9.88
N HIS A 139 0.37 19.30 -9.10
CA HIS A 139 1.25 19.80 -8.04
C HIS A 139 2.67 20.15 -8.52
N GLY A 140 2.89 20.30 -9.83
CA GLY A 140 4.18 20.74 -10.37
C GLY A 140 5.31 19.71 -10.31
N ILE A 141 5.01 18.44 -9.97
CA ILE A 141 6.00 17.37 -9.94
C ILE A 141 6.33 16.94 -11.37
N GLU A 142 7.62 16.96 -11.69
CA GLU A 142 8.18 16.66 -13.00
C GLU A 142 9.06 15.39 -12.97
N PHE A 143 9.55 15.00 -11.79
CA PHE A 143 10.40 13.81 -11.62
C PHE A 143 10.00 12.97 -10.40
N LEU A 144 9.90 11.67 -10.59
CA LEU A 144 9.55 10.68 -9.57
C LEU A 144 10.65 9.63 -9.49
N HIS A 145 11.25 9.49 -8.31
CA HIS A 145 12.14 8.38 -8.00
C HIS A 145 11.35 7.22 -7.38
N ILE A 146 11.47 6.02 -7.92
CA ILE A 146 10.89 4.79 -7.38
C ILE A 146 12.04 3.81 -7.15
N GLY A 147 12.28 3.45 -5.89
CA GLY A 147 13.25 2.41 -5.53
C GLY A 147 12.56 1.28 -4.81
N ILE A 148 12.51 0.07 -5.38
CA ILE A 148 11.65 -0.99 -4.84
C ILE A 148 12.32 -1.81 -3.74
N ASN A 149 11.55 -2.70 -3.12
CA ASN A 149 12.11 -3.74 -2.28
C ASN A 149 13.06 -4.64 -3.10
N TRP A 150 14.29 -4.73 -2.63
CA TRP A 150 15.39 -5.41 -3.30
C TRP A 150 15.22 -6.93 -3.45
N ALA A 151 14.20 -7.53 -2.82
CA ALA A 151 13.88 -8.94 -2.98
C ALA A 151 13.17 -9.25 -4.30
N TYR A 152 12.43 -8.28 -4.86
CA TYR A 152 11.51 -8.50 -5.97
C TYR A 152 12.16 -8.28 -7.34
N TYR A 153 11.62 -8.94 -8.37
CA TYR A 153 11.97 -8.59 -9.74
C TYR A 153 11.49 -7.18 -10.10
N LEU A 154 12.32 -6.46 -10.87
CA LEU A 154 11.93 -5.21 -11.48
C LEU A 154 10.85 -5.42 -12.55
N PRO A 155 9.82 -4.54 -12.61
CA PRO A 155 8.99 -4.41 -13.80
C PRO A 155 9.85 -4.12 -15.03
N ASP A 156 9.37 -4.55 -16.19
CA ASP A 156 10.08 -4.43 -17.47
C ASP A 156 9.94 -3.00 -18.04
N VAL A 157 10.62 -2.06 -17.39
CA VAL A 157 10.66 -0.64 -17.76
C VAL A 157 12.12 -0.18 -17.88
N PRO A 158 12.41 0.83 -18.73
CA PRO A 158 13.73 1.45 -18.74
C PRO A 158 14.09 2.02 -17.36
N PRO A 159 15.37 2.08 -16.96
CA PRO A 159 15.76 2.66 -15.67
C PRO A 159 15.39 4.15 -15.51
N LEU A 160 15.26 4.87 -16.64
CA LEU A 160 14.80 6.25 -16.70
C LEU A 160 13.91 6.44 -17.93
N PHE A 161 12.69 6.94 -17.75
CA PHE A 161 11.69 7.06 -18.81
C PHE A 161 10.69 8.19 -18.53
N ARG A 162 9.93 8.58 -19.55
CA ARG A 162 8.74 9.44 -19.41
C ARG A 162 7.52 8.54 -19.24
N TRP A 163 6.92 8.57 -18.05
CA TRP A 163 5.69 7.86 -17.78
C TRP A 163 4.51 8.77 -18.13
N LYS A 164 3.64 8.31 -19.02
CA LYS A 164 2.53 9.10 -19.56
C LYS A 164 1.18 8.50 -19.21
N ASN A 165 0.21 9.37 -18.96
CA ASN A 165 -1.20 9.03 -18.89
C ASN A 165 -2.00 10.12 -19.61
N GLY A 166 -2.41 9.85 -20.85
CA GLY A 166 -2.97 10.86 -21.75
C GLY A 166 -1.93 11.94 -22.11
N ASP A 167 -2.28 13.21 -21.88
CA ASP A 167 -1.43 14.36 -22.15
C ASP A 167 -0.46 14.67 -20.98
N ASP A 168 -0.72 14.11 -19.80
CA ASP A 168 0.12 14.30 -18.61
C ASP A 168 1.31 13.34 -18.61
N GLU A 169 2.44 13.80 -18.07
CA GLU A 169 3.65 12.99 -17.94
C GLU A 169 4.53 13.40 -16.75
N VAL A 170 5.31 12.43 -16.27
CA VAL A 170 6.36 12.60 -15.25
C VAL A 170 7.58 11.78 -15.66
N VAL A 171 8.80 12.29 -15.44
CA VAL A 171 10.02 11.49 -15.62
C VAL A 171 10.18 10.55 -14.43
N VAL A 172 10.32 9.26 -14.68
CA VAL A 172 10.47 8.25 -13.63
C VAL A 172 11.88 7.67 -13.69
N MET A 173 12.59 7.71 -12.56
CA MET A 173 13.76 6.88 -12.32
C MET A 173 13.36 5.67 -11.50
N TYR A 174 13.54 4.47 -12.04
CA TYR A 174 13.10 3.22 -11.44
C TYR A 174 14.29 2.32 -11.09
N GLN A 175 14.45 1.96 -9.82
CA GLN A 175 15.64 1.27 -9.31
C GLN A 175 15.30 0.03 -8.49
N GLN A 176 16.23 -0.93 -8.48
CA GLN A 176 16.06 -2.24 -7.83
C GLN A 176 16.07 -2.15 -6.30
N THR A 177 16.67 -1.09 -5.75
CA THR A 177 16.70 -0.82 -4.31
C THR A 177 16.24 0.61 -4.04
N TYR A 178 16.12 1.02 -2.77
CA TYR A 178 15.65 2.35 -2.38
C TYR A 178 16.44 3.51 -3.00
N GLY A 179 17.69 3.25 -3.40
CA GLY A 179 18.50 4.16 -4.18
C GLY A 179 19.78 3.48 -4.64
N GLU A 180 20.10 3.59 -5.92
CA GLU A 180 21.29 3.04 -6.55
C GLU A 180 22.07 4.12 -7.29
N THR A 181 23.35 3.87 -7.53
CA THR A 181 24.16 4.71 -8.41
C THR A 181 23.52 4.77 -9.79
N MET A 182 23.42 5.97 -10.36
CA MET A 182 23.10 6.13 -11.79
C MET A 182 24.01 7.19 -12.43
N GLU A 183 24.75 6.81 -13.47
CA GLU A 183 25.67 7.69 -14.20
C GLU A 183 25.05 8.20 -15.51
N PHE A 184 25.27 9.49 -15.79
CA PHE A 184 24.77 10.23 -16.96
C PHE A 184 25.94 10.80 -17.79
N GLY A 185 27.06 10.09 -17.82
CA GLY A 185 28.27 10.48 -18.55
C GLY A 185 29.12 11.52 -17.80
N GLU A 186 28.61 12.76 -17.65
CA GLU A 186 29.32 13.85 -16.95
C GLU A 186 28.86 14.06 -15.50
N PHE A 187 27.73 13.49 -15.09
CA PHE A 187 27.25 13.57 -13.72
C PHE A 187 26.68 12.23 -13.26
N ALA A 188 26.57 12.03 -11.95
CA ALA A 188 26.02 10.82 -11.35
C ALA A 188 25.11 11.14 -10.16
N LEU A 189 24.12 10.29 -9.92
CA LEU A 189 23.34 10.25 -8.69
C LEU A 189 23.91 9.18 -7.76
N GLU A 190 24.06 9.52 -6.48
CA GLU A 190 24.45 8.61 -5.40
C GLU A 190 23.58 8.85 -4.17
N PHE A 191 23.47 7.84 -3.32
CA PHE A 191 22.64 7.90 -2.12
C PHE A 191 23.42 7.58 -0.85
N GLY A 192 23.17 8.36 0.20
CA GLY A 192 23.53 8.05 1.58
C GLY A 192 22.31 7.54 2.32
N PHE A 193 21.96 6.27 2.14
CA PHE A 193 20.87 5.60 2.86
C PHE A 193 21.37 4.86 4.11
N THR A 194 20.67 5.05 5.23
CA THR A 194 20.91 4.29 6.47
C THR A 194 20.06 3.03 6.56
N GLY A 195 18.81 3.06 6.09
CA GLY A 195 17.84 1.96 6.14
C GLY A 195 16.48 2.39 6.68
N ASP A 196 15.66 1.43 7.11
CA ASP A 196 14.31 1.62 7.65
C ASP A 196 14.35 2.20 9.06
N ASN A 197 13.83 3.42 9.23
CA ASN A 197 13.69 4.09 10.52
C ASN A 197 15.00 4.16 11.35
N LEU A 198 16.16 4.29 10.69
CA LEU A 198 17.46 4.38 11.37
C LEU A 198 17.95 5.80 11.60
N GLY A 199 17.28 6.79 10.99
CA GLY A 199 17.65 8.20 11.12
C GLY A 199 18.87 8.58 10.26
N PRO A 200 19.43 9.78 10.45
CA PRO A 200 20.60 10.25 9.70
C PRO A 200 21.89 9.54 10.13
N GLN A 201 22.86 9.45 9.21
CA GLN A 201 24.22 8.99 9.50
C GLN A 201 24.91 9.84 10.58
N SER A 202 25.86 9.22 11.28
CA SER A 202 26.88 9.93 12.06
C SER A 202 27.83 10.73 11.18
N GLY A 203 28.54 11.71 11.76
CA GLY A 203 29.52 12.50 11.02
C GLY A 203 30.67 11.67 10.43
N GLU A 204 31.06 10.59 11.12
CA GLU A 204 32.10 9.67 10.65
C GLU A 204 31.63 8.86 9.43
N GLU A 205 30.40 8.35 9.47
CA GLU A 205 29.79 7.64 8.33
C GLU A 205 29.62 8.55 7.11
N ILE A 206 29.22 9.82 7.32
CA ILE A 206 29.16 10.83 6.24
C ILE A 206 30.54 11.03 5.64
N ALA A 207 31.57 11.27 6.46
CA ALA A 207 32.92 11.50 5.97
C ALA A 207 33.49 10.28 5.20
N GLU A 208 33.24 9.06 5.70
CA GLU A 208 33.66 7.85 4.99
C GLU A 208 32.91 7.70 3.66
N GLN A 209 31.62 8.04 3.61
CA GLN A 209 30.85 8.02 2.37
C GLN A 209 31.45 8.97 1.32
N TYR A 210 31.78 10.21 1.69
CA TYR A 210 32.47 11.14 0.79
C TYR A 210 33.81 10.59 0.30
N LYS A 211 34.60 10.00 1.19
CA LYS A 211 35.89 9.39 0.84
C LYS A 211 35.74 8.21 -0.14
N LEU A 212 34.74 7.36 0.07
CA LEU A 212 34.42 6.25 -0.85
C LEU A 212 34.01 6.77 -2.23
N LEU A 213 33.17 7.80 -2.28
CA LEU A 213 32.77 8.43 -3.53
C LEU A 213 33.93 9.15 -4.22
N GLN A 214 34.83 9.81 -3.48
CA GLN A 214 35.99 10.47 -4.07
C GLN A 214 36.96 9.44 -4.65
N LYS A 215 37.08 8.27 -4.02
CA LYS A 215 37.85 7.14 -4.58
C LYS A 215 37.20 6.58 -5.85
N LYS A 216 35.86 6.49 -5.88
CA LYS A 216 35.09 6.02 -7.05
C LYS A 216 35.15 7.02 -8.21
N TYR A 217 35.11 8.31 -7.91
CA TYR A 217 35.14 9.42 -8.88
C TYR A 217 36.26 10.42 -8.54
N PRO A 218 37.54 10.10 -8.84
CA PRO A 218 38.69 10.89 -8.39
C PRO A 218 38.69 12.36 -8.83
N GLU A 219 38.14 12.65 -10.01
CA GLU A 219 38.08 13.99 -10.60
C GLU A 219 36.73 14.70 -10.40
N ALA A 220 35.75 14.01 -9.79
CA ALA A 220 34.43 14.58 -9.62
C ALA A 220 34.32 15.43 -8.35
N LYS A 221 33.51 16.48 -8.44
CA LYS A 221 33.02 17.22 -7.29
C LYS A 221 31.82 16.48 -6.70
N ILE A 222 31.90 16.10 -5.43
CA ILE A 222 30.78 15.52 -4.69
C ILE A 222 29.95 16.66 -4.09
N ILE A 223 28.64 16.63 -4.30
CA ILE A 223 27.70 17.69 -3.96
C ILE A 223 26.63 17.09 -3.05
N ALA A 224 26.53 17.58 -1.81
CA ALA A 224 25.35 17.31 -0.97
C ALA A 224 24.10 17.90 -1.64
N SER A 225 23.21 17.04 -2.08
CA SER A 225 22.12 17.38 -2.98
C SER A 225 20.73 17.09 -2.41
N THR A 226 19.72 17.73 -2.99
CA THR A 226 18.32 17.28 -2.96
C THR A 226 17.93 16.62 -4.29
N PHE A 227 16.72 16.05 -4.36
CA PHE A 227 16.18 15.56 -5.64
C PHE A 227 15.91 16.70 -6.63
N ASP A 228 15.45 17.87 -6.18
CA ASP A 228 15.23 19.04 -7.04
C ASP A 228 16.54 19.53 -7.67
N GLU A 229 17.62 19.61 -6.89
CA GLU A 229 18.94 20.01 -7.40
C GLU A 229 19.49 19.02 -8.45
N PHE A 230 19.19 17.73 -8.28
CA PHE A 230 19.56 16.70 -9.26
C PHE A 230 18.66 16.73 -10.51
N TRP A 231 17.36 16.99 -10.36
CA TRP A 231 16.41 17.12 -11.47
C TRP A 231 16.83 18.20 -12.47
N GLU A 232 17.42 19.30 -11.99
CA GLU A 232 17.94 20.37 -12.85
C GLU A 232 18.95 19.88 -13.90
N ARG A 233 19.65 18.76 -13.64
CA ARG A 233 20.54 18.10 -14.61
C ARG A 233 19.80 17.09 -15.47
N VAL A 234 18.96 16.25 -14.88
CA VAL A 234 18.25 15.18 -15.61
C VAL A 234 17.25 15.73 -16.62
N LYS A 235 16.63 16.87 -16.34
CA LYS A 235 15.66 17.49 -17.26
C LYS A 235 16.25 17.84 -18.63
N GLU A 236 17.57 18.06 -18.71
CA GLU A 236 18.27 18.37 -19.97
C GLU A 236 18.22 17.19 -20.96
N VAL A 237 18.07 15.95 -20.48
CA VAL A 237 17.97 14.75 -21.31
C VAL A 237 16.55 14.22 -21.45
N ARG A 238 15.56 14.86 -20.83
CA ARG A 238 14.16 14.42 -20.76
C ARG A 238 13.59 14.01 -22.13
N ASP A 239 13.78 14.85 -23.15
CA ASP A 239 13.14 14.65 -24.45
C ASP A 239 13.74 13.46 -25.24
N SER A 240 14.90 12.96 -24.82
CA SER A 240 15.53 11.75 -25.38
C SER A 240 15.08 10.46 -24.72
N LEU A 241 14.34 10.55 -23.61
CA LEU A 241 13.95 9.38 -22.82
C LEU A 241 12.81 8.59 -23.50
N PRO A 242 12.84 7.25 -23.37
CA PRO A 242 11.75 6.40 -23.84
C PRO A 242 10.44 6.74 -23.12
N VAL A 243 9.31 6.46 -23.77
CA VAL A 243 7.97 6.67 -23.24
C VAL A 243 7.38 5.34 -22.79
N VAL A 244 6.75 5.34 -21.62
CA VAL A 244 5.95 4.23 -21.09
C VAL A 244 4.53 4.74 -20.83
N GLU A 245 3.51 4.05 -21.35
CA GLU A 245 2.08 4.40 -21.16
C GLU A 245 1.31 3.34 -20.37
N SER A 246 1.94 2.18 -20.15
CA SER A 246 1.42 1.10 -19.32
C SER A 246 1.41 1.49 -17.85
N GLU A 247 0.44 0.94 -17.13
CA GLU A 247 0.46 0.96 -15.66
C GLU A 247 1.51 -0.03 -15.14
N ILE A 248 2.04 0.23 -13.94
CA ILE A 248 3.00 -0.64 -13.26
C ILE A 248 2.25 -1.29 -12.09
N GLY A 249 1.90 -2.57 -12.22
CA GLY A 249 1.10 -3.30 -11.24
C GLY A 249 1.83 -3.54 -9.93
N ASP A 250 1.15 -3.29 -8.82
CA ASP A 250 1.69 -3.42 -7.47
C ASP A 250 1.58 -4.87 -6.94
N LEU A 251 2.72 -5.54 -6.80
CA LEU A 251 2.80 -6.88 -6.22
C LEU A 251 2.39 -6.94 -4.75
N TRP A 252 2.42 -5.81 -4.04
CA TRP A 252 2.12 -5.74 -2.62
C TRP A 252 0.67 -5.36 -2.34
N ILE A 253 -0.11 -4.88 -3.31
CA ILE A 253 -1.44 -4.30 -3.02
C ILE A 253 -2.43 -5.27 -2.35
N HIS A 254 -2.29 -6.58 -2.57
CA HIS A 254 -3.17 -7.62 -2.00
C HIS A 254 -3.31 -7.54 -0.47
N ASN A 255 -2.30 -6.99 0.16
CA ASN A 255 -2.19 -6.72 1.57
C ASN A 255 -3.27 -5.83 2.18
N VAL A 256 -3.84 -4.91 1.40
CA VAL A 256 -4.87 -4.00 1.92
C VAL A 256 -6.12 -4.79 2.34
N GLY A 257 -6.30 -6.01 1.84
CA GLY A 257 -7.41 -6.92 2.20
C GLY A 257 -7.30 -7.58 3.58
N THR A 258 -6.23 -7.37 4.34
CA THR A 258 -6.02 -8.06 5.63
C THR A 258 -6.89 -7.55 6.77
N ASP A 259 -7.47 -6.34 6.65
CA ASP A 259 -8.33 -5.74 7.69
C ASP A 259 -9.64 -5.16 7.10
N PRO A 260 -10.63 -6.01 6.80
CA PRO A 260 -11.87 -5.61 6.15
C PRO A 260 -12.61 -4.47 6.85
N LYS A 261 -12.72 -4.53 8.18
CA LYS A 261 -13.38 -3.48 8.99
C LYS A 261 -12.67 -2.13 8.86
N LYS A 262 -11.33 -2.11 8.97
CA LYS A 262 -10.56 -0.87 8.81
C LYS A 262 -10.75 -0.29 7.42
N VAL A 263 -10.67 -1.13 6.38
CA VAL A 263 -10.82 -0.70 4.99
C VAL A 263 -12.23 -0.19 4.71
N SER A 264 -13.28 -0.88 5.14
CA SER A 264 -14.66 -0.45 4.92
C SER A 264 -14.91 0.93 5.56
N LEU A 265 -14.49 1.11 6.82
CA LEU A 265 -14.62 2.40 7.49
C LEU A 265 -13.78 3.48 6.80
N TYR A 266 -12.53 3.18 6.44
CA TYR A 266 -11.69 4.09 5.66
C TYR A 266 -12.36 4.55 4.37
N ARG A 267 -12.92 3.62 3.59
CA ARG A 267 -13.63 3.94 2.34
C ARG A 267 -14.91 4.77 2.57
N GLU A 268 -15.62 4.53 3.66
CA GLU A 268 -16.76 5.36 4.06
C GLU A 268 -16.34 6.81 4.32
N LEU A 269 -15.22 7.00 5.03
CA LEU A 269 -14.68 8.33 5.29
C LEU A 269 -14.11 9.00 4.03
N LEU A 270 -13.53 8.23 3.09
CA LEU A 270 -13.11 8.75 1.79
C LEU A 270 -14.31 9.28 0.98
N ARG A 271 -15.43 8.56 0.95
CA ARG A 271 -16.66 9.06 0.32
C ARG A 271 -17.19 10.31 1.04
N HIS A 272 -17.12 10.35 2.36
CA HIS A 272 -17.53 11.54 3.11
C HIS A 272 -16.73 12.79 2.69
N ILE A 273 -15.40 12.71 2.59
CA ILE A 273 -14.58 13.86 2.18
C ILE A 273 -14.81 14.24 0.71
N GLU A 274 -15.19 13.29 -0.14
CA GLU A 274 -15.59 13.57 -1.53
C GLU A 274 -16.91 14.36 -1.58
N ASP A 275 -17.91 13.94 -0.79
CA ASP A 275 -19.24 14.58 -0.75
C ASP A 275 -19.25 15.94 -0.03
N ASN A 276 -18.39 16.12 0.98
CA ASN A 276 -18.44 17.27 1.90
C ASN A 276 -17.21 18.19 1.80
N GLY A 277 -16.19 17.81 1.02
CA GLY A 277 -14.93 18.53 0.88
C GLY A 277 -13.86 18.11 1.90
N ILE A 278 -12.66 18.63 1.69
CA ILE A 278 -11.45 18.28 2.45
C ILE A 278 -11.39 19.09 3.75
N ASN A 279 -11.25 18.40 4.88
CA ASN A 279 -10.85 18.97 6.16
C ASN A 279 -9.45 18.44 6.52
N ALA A 280 -8.49 19.35 6.72
CA ALA A 280 -7.09 19.01 6.91
C ALA A 280 -6.84 18.00 8.06
N ASP A 281 -7.53 18.14 9.19
CA ASP A 281 -7.35 17.24 10.34
C ASP A 281 -7.89 15.82 10.04
N ILE A 282 -8.99 15.72 9.29
CA ILE A 282 -9.51 14.42 8.81
C ILE A 282 -8.48 13.80 7.87
N SER A 283 -8.06 14.57 6.87
CA SER A 283 -7.18 14.09 5.82
C SER A 283 -5.79 13.71 6.35
N ASP A 284 -5.25 14.40 7.35
CA ASP A 284 -4.00 14.01 8.03
C ASP A 284 -4.10 12.61 8.65
N ASN A 285 -5.23 12.29 9.28
CA ASN A 285 -5.45 10.96 9.86
C ASN A 285 -5.68 9.89 8.78
N LEU A 286 -6.48 10.20 7.74
CA LEU A 286 -6.76 9.25 6.66
C LEU A 286 -5.54 8.99 5.78
N LEU A 287 -4.65 9.97 5.59
CA LEU A 287 -3.46 9.86 4.73
C LEU A 287 -2.49 8.79 5.22
N VAL A 288 -2.45 8.51 6.53
CA VAL A 288 -1.58 7.49 7.14
C VAL A 288 -2.13 6.06 6.95
N VAL A 289 -3.41 5.90 6.62
CA VAL A 289 -4.01 4.56 6.40
C VAL A 289 -3.44 3.84 5.17
N PRO A 290 -3.30 4.48 3.98
CA PRO A 290 -2.68 3.87 2.80
C PRO A 290 -1.14 3.87 2.83
N GLU A 291 -0.52 4.39 3.89
CA GLU A 291 0.91 4.18 4.13
C GLU A 291 1.19 2.68 4.20
N HIS A 292 2.25 2.24 3.53
CA HIS A 292 2.46 0.83 3.19
C HIS A 292 2.74 -0.11 4.37
N THR A 293 2.78 0.39 5.61
CA THR A 293 3.05 -0.40 6.82
C THR A 293 1.85 -0.41 7.75
N TRP A 294 1.29 -1.57 8.10
CA TRP A 294 0.06 -1.69 8.91
C TRP A 294 0.27 -2.34 10.28
N GLY A 295 1.51 -2.43 10.74
CA GLY A 295 1.84 -3.12 11.97
C GLY A 295 3.33 -3.40 12.08
N LEU A 296 3.68 -4.35 12.96
CA LEU A 296 5.07 -4.73 13.21
C LEU A 296 5.63 -5.69 12.14
N SER A 297 6.94 -5.60 11.93
CA SER A 297 7.73 -6.48 11.05
C SER A 297 7.67 -7.93 11.53
N GLY A 298 7.59 -8.90 10.61
CA GLY A 298 7.54 -10.36 10.86
C GLY A 298 8.58 -10.89 11.85
N PHE A 299 9.74 -10.22 11.97
CA PHE A 299 10.76 -10.56 12.97
C PHE A 299 10.31 -10.43 14.43
N LYS A 300 9.29 -9.61 14.71
CA LYS A 300 8.78 -9.38 16.07
C LYS A 300 7.86 -10.52 16.55
N PHE A 301 7.43 -11.40 15.65
CA PHE A 301 6.64 -12.60 15.95
C PHE A 301 7.25 -13.85 15.31
N PRO A 302 8.35 -14.39 15.87
CA PRO A 302 9.06 -15.55 15.34
C PRO A 302 8.33 -16.87 15.67
N ASN A 303 7.03 -16.94 15.38
CA ASN A 303 6.27 -18.17 15.39
C ASN A 303 6.10 -18.64 13.94
N PHE A 304 6.71 -19.77 13.59
CA PHE A 304 6.68 -20.30 12.22
C PHE A 304 6.05 -21.70 12.17
N ILE A 305 5.32 -22.13 13.19
CA ILE A 305 4.82 -23.52 13.28
C ILE A 305 3.34 -23.59 13.64
N ASP A 306 2.82 -22.66 14.45
CA ASP A 306 1.44 -22.69 14.92
C ASP A 306 0.49 -22.06 13.89
N TYR A 307 0.34 -22.69 12.72
CA TYR A 307 -0.55 -22.23 11.65
C TYR A 307 -1.96 -22.80 11.77
N LEU A 308 -2.09 -24.11 12.04
CA LEU A 308 -3.39 -24.75 12.16
C LEU A 308 -4.18 -24.09 13.30
N ARG A 309 -5.48 -23.88 13.10
CA ARG A 309 -6.36 -23.21 14.08
C ARG A 309 -6.20 -23.76 15.50
N LYS A 310 -6.22 -25.09 15.65
CA LYS A 310 -6.04 -25.79 16.94
C LYS A 310 -4.71 -25.49 17.64
N ASP A 311 -3.65 -25.20 16.87
CA ASP A 311 -2.32 -24.91 17.38
C ASP A 311 -2.18 -23.41 17.68
N PHE A 312 -2.74 -22.57 16.81
CA PHE A 312 -2.81 -21.13 17.00
C PHE A 312 -3.63 -20.73 18.24
N GLU A 313 -4.71 -21.44 18.56
CA GLU A 313 -5.50 -21.20 19.78
C GLU A 313 -4.68 -21.37 21.08
N LYS A 314 -3.61 -22.18 21.06
CA LYS A 314 -2.75 -22.42 22.23
C LYS A 314 -1.91 -21.19 22.58
N ILE A 315 -1.64 -20.31 21.62
CA ILE A 315 -0.81 -19.12 21.79
C ILE A 315 -1.64 -17.84 21.97
N LYS A 316 -2.95 -17.94 22.24
CA LYS A 316 -3.84 -16.79 22.44
C LYS A 316 -3.34 -15.78 23.48
N ASP A 317 -2.60 -16.23 24.48
CA ASP A 317 -2.06 -15.42 25.58
C ASP A 317 -0.58 -15.03 25.38
N ASP A 318 0.00 -15.33 24.21
CA ASP A 318 1.38 -14.99 23.89
C ASP A 318 1.55 -13.46 23.86
N PRO A 319 2.48 -12.89 24.66
CA PRO A 319 2.70 -11.44 24.69
C PRO A 319 3.12 -10.87 23.32
N ARG A 320 3.75 -11.68 22.46
CA ARG A 320 4.16 -11.28 21.11
C ARG A 320 2.95 -11.18 20.18
N LYS A 321 1.97 -12.09 20.31
CA LYS A 321 0.68 -12.02 19.60
C LYS A 321 -0.05 -10.71 19.95
N ARG A 322 -0.16 -10.43 21.25
CA ARG A 322 -0.80 -9.20 21.76
C ARG A 322 -0.10 -7.92 21.29
N ALA A 323 1.24 -7.94 21.18
CA ALA A 323 1.99 -6.80 20.66
C ALA A 323 1.66 -6.51 19.18
N TYR A 324 1.46 -7.55 18.36
CA TYR A 324 1.02 -7.37 16.97
C TYR A 324 -0.39 -6.83 16.87
N GLU A 325 -1.33 -7.43 17.61
CA GLU A 325 -2.73 -6.98 17.63
C GLU A 325 -2.81 -5.51 18.04
N LYS A 326 -2.05 -5.11 19.06
CA LYS A 326 -1.92 -3.71 19.46
C LYS A 326 -1.39 -2.80 18.33
N SER A 327 -0.43 -3.27 17.52
CA SER A 327 0.06 -2.49 16.37
C SER A 327 -1.01 -2.32 15.28
N TRP A 328 -1.91 -3.28 15.12
CA TRP A 328 -3.03 -3.19 14.18
C TRP A 328 -4.14 -2.28 14.72
N GLU A 329 -4.41 -2.35 16.03
CA GLU A 329 -5.31 -1.42 16.73
C GLU A 329 -4.85 0.03 16.59
N GLU A 330 -3.55 0.30 16.69
CA GLU A 330 -2.99 1.64 16.46
C GLU A 330 -3.28 2.15 15.04
N LYS A 331 -3.20 1.26 14.04
CA LYS A 331 -3.55 1.58 12.65
C LYS A 331 -5.04 1.80 12.45
N ARG A 332 -5.90 1.06 13.16
CA ARG A 332 -7.35 1.30 13.19
C ARG A 332 -7.69 2.63 13.88
N ALA A 333 -6.94 3.04 14.90
CA ALA A 333 -7.21 4.26 15.66
C ALA A 333 -7.11 5.55 14.83
N TYR A 334 -6.43 5.55 13.67
CA TYR A 334 -6.48 6.67 12.74
C TYR A 334 -7.89 6.93 12.19
N ILE A 335 -8.69 5.88 11.99
CA ILE A 335 -10.11 5.99 11.61
C ILE A 335 -10.90 6.63 12.74
N ASP A 336 -10.69 6.20 13.98
CA ASP A 336 -11.39 6.76 15.14
C ASP A 336 -11.04 8.25 15.36
N LYS A 337 -9.77 8.61 15.16
CA LYS A 337 -9.32 10.02 15.20
C LYS A 337 -10.00 10.84 14.11
N ALA A 338 -10.06 10.35 12.87
CA ALA A 338 -10.75 11.02 11.77
C ALA A 338 -12.25 11.22 12.07
N GLN A 339 -12.95 10.19 12.54
CA GLN A 339 -14.36 10.27 12.93
C GLN A 339 -14.60 11.29 14.06
N LYS A 340 -13.71 11.32 15.06
CA LYS A 340 -13.81 12.26 16.17
C LYS A 340 -13.67 13.71 15.68
N VAL A 341 -12.76 13.98 14.75
CA VAL A 341 -12.60 15.32 14.13
C VAL A 341 -13.88 15.72 13.38
N MET A 342 -14.53 14.76 12.72
CA MET A 342 -15.78 14.98 11.99
C MET A 342 -17.00 15.23 12.89
N GLY A 343 -16.91 14.89 14.17
CA GLY A 343 -18.10 14.81 15.04
C GLY A 343 -19.08 13.72 14.60
N THR A 344 -18.64 12.75 13.81
CA THR A 344 -19.43 11.61 13.35
C THR A 344 -19.06 10.35 14.13
N ASN A 345 -19.99 9.39 14.20
CA ASN A 345 -19.71 8.05 14.68
C ASN A 345 -20.33 7.07 13.69
N TYR A 346 -19.65 6.83 12.57
CA TYR A 346 -20.08 5.85 11.60
C TYR A 346 -20.04 4.47 12.25
N ILE A 347 -21.23 3.95 12.51
CA ILE A 347 -21.39 2.62 13.10
C ILE A 347 -21.09 1.60 12.01
N TYR A 348 -20.07 0.78 12.21
CA TYR A 348 -19.83 -0.40 11.40
C TYR A 348 -20.92 -1.44 11.71
N ASP A 349 -22.08 -1.25 11.08
CA ASP A 349 -23.27 -2.06 11.33
C ASP A 349 -23.15 -3.44 10.68
N VAL A 350 -22.93 -4.44 11.52
CA VAL A 350 -22.92 -5.87 11.18
C VAL A 350 -23.89 -6.60 12.11
N THR A 351 -25.17 -6.21 12.09
CA THR A 351 -26.22 -6.98 12.80
C THR A 351 -26.78 -8.09 11.93
N LYS A 352 -27.15 -9.21 12.57
CA LYS A 352 -27.92 -10.28 11.91
C LYS A 352 -29.25 -9.71 11.40
N PRO A 353 -29.72 -10.13 10.21
CA PRO A 353 -31.01 -9.68 9.71
C PRO A 353 -32.15 -10.16 10.61
N ASP A 354 -33.12 -9.30 10.85
CA ASP A 354 -34.40 -9.69 11.43
C ASP A 354 -35.28 -10.32 10.35
N LEU A 355 -35.66 -11.58 10.56
CA LEU A 355 -36.42 -12.39 9.62
C LEU A 355 -37.91 -12.50 9.99
N SER A 356 -38.36 -11.81 11.04
CA SER A 356 -39.72 -11.94 11.57
C SER A 356 -40.82 -11.64 10.55
N ASP A 357 -40.60 -10.66 9.67
CA ASP A 357 -41.52 -10.25 8.61
C ASP A 357 -41.23 -10.92 7.24
N PHE A 358 -40.29 -11.87 7.19
CA PHE A 358 -39.92 -12.55 5.94
C PHE A 358 -40.59 -13.92 5.79
N CYS A 359 -40.96 -14.25 4.56
CA CYS A 359 -41.41 -15.59 4.20
C CYS A 359 -40.24 -16.40 3.65
N GLU A 360 -40.07 -17.64 4.11
CA GLU A 360 -39.10 -18.57 3.52
C GLU A 360 -39.55 -18.99 2.10
N ILE A 361 -38.62 -18.96 1.15
CA ILE A 361 -38.83 -19.27 -0.26
C ILE A 361 -37.85 -20.35 -0.73
N GLU A 362 -38.07 -20.90 -1.93
CA GLU A 362 -37.05 -21.69 -2.61
C GLU A 362 -35.81 -20.83 -2.91
N ILE A 363 -34.63 -21.45 -2.86
CA ILE A 363 -33.37 -20.76 -3.12
C ILE A 363 -33.39 -20.29 -4.58
N PRO A 364 -33.26 -18.98 -4.85
CA PRO A 364 -33.26 -18.46 -6.21
C PRO A 364 -31.96 -18.83 -6.94
N GLU A 365 -31.98 -18.69 -8.26
CA GLU A 365 -30.75 -18.73 -9.05
C GLU A 365 -29.81 -17.58 -8.62
N LEU A 366 -28.58 -17.92 -8.27
CA LEU A 366 -27.60 -16.96 -7.77
C LEU A 366 -26.75 -16.44 -8.92
N ASN A 367 -26.76 -15.13 -9.12
CA ASN A 367 -25.85 -14.43 -10.01
C ASN A 367 -24.52 -14.07 -9.34
N PHE A 368 -24.15 -14.78 -8.27
CA PHE A 368 -22.88 -14.60 -7.59
C PHE A 368 -22.36 -15.92 -7.03
N GLU A 369 -21.08 -15.94 -6.67
CA GLU A 369 -20.41 -17.02 -5.96
C GLU A 369 -19.54 -16.46 -4.86
N ILE A 370 -19.56 -17.14 -3.72
CA ILE A 370 -18.74 -16.82 -2.56
C ILE A 370 -17.84 -18.03 -2.29
N SER A 371 -16.55 -17.79 -2.12
CA SER A 371 -15.57 -18.86 -1.97
C SER A 371 -14.43 -18.52 -1.03
N TRP A 372 -13.94 -19.53 -0.33
CA TRP A 372 -12.74 -19.50 0.48
C TRP A 372 -11.63 -20.27 -0.22
N GLN A 373 -10.44 -19.70 -0.29
CA GLN A 373 -9.26 -20.32 -0.89
C GLN A 373 -8.21 -20.56 0.19
N LEU A 374 -7.74 -21.79 0.31
CA LEU A 374 -6.57 -22.16 1.11
C LEU A 374 -5.38 -22.41 0.20
N PHE A 375 -4.27 -21.76 0.51
CA PHE A 375 -3.01 -21.91 -0.23
C PHE A 375 -2.12 -22.93 0.47
N GLY A 376 -1.18 -23.53 -0.24
CA GLY A 376 -0.23 -24.49 0.29
C GLY A 376 1.22 -24.04 0.19
N ARG A 377 2.12 -24.95 0.58
CA ARG A 377 3.57 -24.77 0.37
C ARG A 377 3.90 -24.57 -1.11
N GLU A 378 3.28 -25.34 -1.99
CA GLU A 378 3.52 -25.27 -3.44
C GLU A 378 3.17 -23.88 -4.03
N ASP A 379 2.17 -23.19 -3.48
CA ASP A 379 1.82 -21.84 -3.91
C ASP A 379 2.89 -20.82 -3.52
N TYR A 380 3.43 -20.91 -2.29
CA TYR A 380 4.55 -20.06 -1.88
C TYR A 380 5.85 -20.41 -2.60
N ASP A 381 6.12 -21.68 -2.85
CA ASP A 381 7.28 -22.11 -3.64
C ASP A 381 7.19 -21.54 -5.06
N ARG A 382 5.99 -21.56 -5.67
CA ARG A 382 5.74 -20.93 -6.97
C ARG A 382 5.94 -19.41 -6.89
N TYR A 383 5.34 -18.73 -5.91
CA TYR A 383 5.51 -17.29 -5.70
C TYR A 383 6.98 -16.88 -5.52
N MET A 384 7.74 -17.61 -4.70
CA MET A 384 9.17 -17.35 -4.48
C MET A 384 9.97 -17.47 -5.78
N ASN A 385 9.68 -18.47 -6.61
CA ASN A 385 10.38 -18.66 -7.87
C ASN A 385 10.05 -17.60 -8.93
N LEU A 386 8.83 -17.06 -8.90
CA LEU A 386 8.34 -16.13 -9.92
C LEU A 386 8.48 -14.66 -9.56
N CYS A 387 8.33 -14.30 -8.28
CA CYS A 387 8.31 -12.91 -7.81
C CYS A 387 9.62 -12.48 -7.15
N ILE A 388 10.36 -13.41 -6.54
CA ILE A 388 11.55 -13.11 -5.75
C ILE A 388 12.81 -13.50 -6.52
N LEU A 389 13.80 -12.60 -6.49
CA LEU A 389 15.10 -12.81 -7.12
C LEU A 389 15.80 -14.06 -6.53
N PRO A 390 16.37 -14.95 -7.37
CA PRO A 390 16.95 -16.23 -6.90
C PRO A 390 18.04 -16.08 -5.85
N GLN A 391 18.89 -15.06 -6.00
CA GLN A 391 19.94 -14.73 -5.02
C GLN A 391 19.38 -14.35 -3.64
N ARG A 392 18.08 -14.09 -3.51
CA ARG A 392 17.40 -13.67 -2.28
C ARG A 392 16.53 -14.76 -1.67
N HIS A 393 16.37 -15.89 -2.34
CA HIS A 393 15.56 -17.02 -1.86
C HIS A 393 15.97 -17.54 -0.49
N PHE A 394 17.25 -17.42 -0.14
CA PHE A 394 17.80 -17.86 1.15
C PHE A 394 18.07 -16.71 2.11
N HIS A 395 17.72 -15.48 1.74
CA HIS A 395 17.88 -14.36 2.65
C HIS A 395 16.80 -14.41 3.73
N TYR A 396 17.23 -14.38 4.99
CA TYR A 396 16.35 -14.61 6.14
C TYR A 396 15.18 -13.62 6.22
N GLY A 397 15.41 -12.33 5.96
CA GLY A 397 14.32 -11.35 5.93
C GLY A 397 13.32 -11.56 4.81
N THR A 398 13.82 -11.85 3.60
CA THR A 398 12.97 -12.13 2.44
C THR A 398 12.05 -13.32 2.70
N ILE A 399 12.55 -14.38 3.32
CA ILE A 399 11.74 -15.56 3.68
C ILE A 399 10.68 -15.20 4.72
N ILE A 400 11.07 -14.52 5.79
CA ILE A 400 10.16 -14.16 6.90
C ILE A 400 9.01 -13.30 6.40
N ASP A 401 9.32 -12.34 5.53
CA ASP A 401 8.33 -11.38 5.08
C ASP A 401 7.35 -11.99 4.06
N ASN A 402 7.88 -12.75 3.11
CA ASN A 402 7.13 -13.12 1.90
C ASN A 402 6.58 -14.54 1.91
N VAL A 403 6.94 -15.36 2.90
CA VAL A 403 6.53 -16.76 2.98
C VAL A 403 6.06 -17.12 4.37
N LYS A 404 4.96 -17.88 4.45
CA LYS A 404 4.62 -18.62 5.67
C LYS A 404 5.52 -19.85 5.74
N PHE A 405 6.67 -19.71 6.40
CA PHE A 405 7.69 -20.75 6.49
C PHE A 405 7.21 -21.95 7.33
N LEU A 406 7.63 -23.18 6.99
CA LEU A 406 7.25 -24.43 7.68
C LEU A 406 5.74 -24.72 7.78
N LEU A 407 4.97 -24.35 6.74
CA LEU A 407 3.58 -24.77 6.65
C LEU A 407 3.44 -26.30 6.81
N PRO A 408 2.49 -26.79 7.63
CA PRO A 408 2.22 -28.21 7.74
C PRO A 408 1.57 -28.74 6.45
N ASP A 409 1.36 -30.06 6.38
CA ASP A 409 0.51 -30.64 5.34
C ASP A 409 -0.96 -30.53 5.75
N TYR A 410 -1.80 -30.01 4.85
CA TYR A 410 -3.25 -29.85 5.03
C TYR A 410 -3.94 -29.80 3.66
N GLU A 411 -5.27 -29.92 3.68
CA GLU A 411 -6.09 -29.77 2.48
C GLU A 411 -6.08 -28.32 2.00
N THR A 412 -5.59 -28.10 0.79
CA THR A 412 -5.59 -26.81 0.10
C THR A 412 -6.67 -26.79 -0.99
N GLY A 413 -6.96 -25.61 -1.55
CA GLY A 413 -7.89 -25.47 -2.67
C GLY A 413 -9.01 -24.48 -2.39
N ILE A 414 -10.08 -24.60 -3.18
CA ILE A 414 -11.20 -23.67 -3.20
C ILE A 414 -12.45 -24.35 -2.65
N PHE A 415 -13.05 -23.72 -1.65
CA PHE A 415 -14.29 -24.15 -1.03
C PHE A 415 -15.37 -23.12 -1.34
N THR A 416 -16.45 -23.54 -1.98
CA THR A 416 -17.56 -22.64 -2.36
C THR A 416 -18.69 -22.73 -1.34
N ALA A 417 -19.18 -21.59 -0.87
CA ALA A 417 -20.31 -21.53 0.04
C ALA A 417 -21.61 -21.95 -0.67
N GLN A 418 -22.47 -22.66 0.05
CA GLN A 418 -23.77 -23.11 -0.44
C GLN A 418 -24.89 -22.30 0.19
N ALA A 419 -25.86 -21.87 -0.62
CA ALA A 419 -27.11 -21.35 -0.08
C ALA A 419 -27.86 -22.48 0.64
N LYS A 420 -28.31 -22.20 1.86
CA LYS A 420 -29.03 -23.15 2.72
C LYS A 420 -30.50 -22.80 2.81
N ARG A 421 -30.82 -21.52 2.96
CA ARG A 421 -32.18 -20.99 3.10
C ARG A 421 -32.27 -19.63 2.44
N ALA A 422 -33.44 -19.30 1.90
CA ALA A 422 -33.74 -18.01 1.31
C ALA A 422 -35.05 -17.47 1.87
N TYR A 423 -35.11 -16.16 2.06
CA TYR A 423 -36.22 -15.46 2.67
C TYR A 423 -36.57 -14.24 1.82
N GLN A 424 -37.86 -13.93 1.66
CA GLN A 424 -38.31 -12.80 0.88
C GLN A 424 -39.34 -11.96 1.63
N ASN A 425 -39.20 -10.64 1.53
CA ASN A 425 -40.19 -9.66 1.91
C ASN A 425 -40.17 -8.52 0.88
N GLY A 426 -41.23 -8.40 0.08
CA GLY A 426 -41.29 -7.44 -1.03
C GLY A 426 -40.18 -7.68 -2.07
N ASN A 427 -39.40 -6.64 -2.35
CA ASN A 427 -38.24 -6.67 -3.26
C ASN A 427 -36.93 -7.10 -2.58
N LYS A 428 -36.94 -7.34 -1.26
CA LYS A 428 -35.76 -7.74 -0.51
C LYS A 428 -35.71 -9.26 -0.34
N THR A 429 -34.58 -9.86 -0.73
CA THR A 429 -34.29 -11.28 -0.56
C THR A 429 -33.08 -11.43 0.35
N ILE A 430 -33.16 -12.31 1.34
CA ILE A 430 -32.07 -12.62 2.27
C ILE A 430 -31.73 -14.10 2.13
N ILE A 431 -30.45 -14.40 1.92
CA ILE A 431 -29.96 -15.77 1.67
C ILE A 431 -28.96 -16.12 2.76
N LEU A 432 -29.24 -17.19 3.52
CA LEU A 432 -28.28 -17.79 4.43
C LEU A 432 -27.36 -18.70 3.64
N MET A 433 -26.05 -18.44 3.72
CA MET A 433 -25.02 -19.22 3.06
C MET A 433 -24.05 -19.80 4.09
N GLU A 434 -23.60 -21.03 3.84
CA GLU A 434 -22.69 -21.76 4.71
C GLU A 434 -21.70 -22.58 3.87
N PHE A 435 -20.47 -22.72 4.36
CA PHE A 435 -19.52 -23.69 3.83
C PHE A 435 -19.88 -25.12 4.27
N GLU A 436 -19.22 -26.11 3.66
CA GLU A 436 -19.32 -27.50 4.12
C GLU A 436 -18.88 -27.61 5.59
N LYS A 437 -19.61 -28.39 6.39
CA LYS A 437 -19.56 -28.32 7.85
C LYS A 437 -18.19 -28.70 8.41
N GLU A 438 -17.57 -29.74 7.86
CA GLU A 438 -16.26 -30.20 8.33
C GLU A 438 -15.18 -29.18 7.99
N VAL A 439 -15.18 -28.62 6.77
CA VAL A 439 -14.28 -27.53 6.38
C VAL A 439 -14.49 -26.29 7.25
N ALA A 440 -15.75 -25.85 7.43
CA ALA A 440 -16.07 -24.68 8.23
C ALA A 440 -15.59 -24.82 9.68
N TYR A 441 -15.82 -25.98 10.29
CA TYR A 441 -15.33 -26.27 11.64
C TYR A 441 -13.80 -26.31 11.68
N ARG A 442 -13.15 -27.02 10.77
CA ARG A 442 -11.69 -27.18 10.77
C ARG A 442 -10.98 -25.83 10.63
N GLU A 443 -11.41 -25.02 9.67
CA GLU A 443 -10.76 -23.77 9.27
C GLU A 443 -11.31 -22.53 9.97
N GLY A 444 -12.41 -22.66 10.71
CA GLY A 444 -13.06 -21.54 11.38
C GLY A 444 -13.76 -20.57 10.43
N LEU A 445 -14.35 -21.10 9.35
CA LEU A 445 -15.01 -20.28 8.33
C LEU A 445 -16.34 -19.71 8.85
N PRO A 446 -16.70 -18.49 8.44
CA PRO A 446 -17.95 -17.90 8.87
C PRO A 446 -19.16 -18.49 8.13
N TYR A 447 -20.35 -18.28 8.68
CA TYR A 447 -21.60 -18.31 7.91
C TYR A 447 -21.95 -16.89 7.47
N MET A 448 -22.76 -16.76 6.41
CA MET A 448 -23.05 -15.47 5.80
C MET A 448 -24.53 -15.26 5.57
N TYR A 449 -24.97 -14.01 5.67
CA TYR A 449 -26.22 -13.55 5.08
C TYR A 449 -25.88 -12.67 3.88
N VAL A 450 -26.53 -12.96 2.74
CA VAL A 450 -26.49 -12.11 1.56
C VAL A 450 -27.88 -11.49 1.38
N GLU A 451 -27.94 -10.17 1.49
CA GLU A 451 -29.14 -9.37 1.30
C GLU A 451 -29.11 -8.78 -0.12
N LEU A 452 -30.16 -9.04 -0.89
CA LEU A 452 -30.37 -8.56 -2.24
C LEU A 452 -31.58 -7.63 -2.23
N GLU A 453 -31.41 -6.39 -2.71
CA GLU A 453 -32.49 -5.41 -2.79
C GLU A 453 -32.27 -4.50 -3.99
N ASP A 454 -33.17 -4.58 -4.97
CA ASP A 454 -33.06 -3.90 -6.27
C ASP A 454 -31.73 -4.19 -6.98
N ASN A 455 -30.81 -3.23 -6.95
CA ASN A 455 -29.49 -3.31 -7.58
C ASN A 455 -28.34 -3.38 -6.55
N LYS A 456 -28.67 -3.58 -5.28
CA LYS A 456 -27.72 -3.65 -4.17
C LYS A 456 -27.56 -5.10 -3.71
N THR A 457 -26.31 -5.45 -3.44
CA THR A 457 -25.94 -6.71 -2.77
C THR A 457 -25.16 -6.36 -1.52
N GLU A 458 -25.60 -6.85 -0.36
CA GLU A 458 -24.90 -6.71 0.91
C GLU A 458 -24.59 -8.09 1.48
N LEU A 459 -23.31 -8.38 1.68
CA LEU A 459 -22.82 -9.59 2.32
C LEU A 459 -22.42 -9.26 3.75
N LYS A 460 -22.95 -10.00 4.73
CA LYS A 460 -22.47 -9.98 6.12
C LYS A 460 -22.00 -11.36 6.51
N TRP A 461 -20.80 -11.47 7.07
CA TRP A 461 -20.31 -12.72 7.64
C TRP A 461 -20.27 -12.65 9.16
N PHE A 462 -20.36 -13.82 9.79
CA PHE A 462 -20.43 -13.94 11.23
C PHE A 462 -19.60 -15.12 11.75
N ASP A 463 -19.07 -14.95 12.94
CA ASP A 463 -18.40 -16.00 13.73
C ASP A 463 -17.13 -16.59 13.08
N MET A 464 -16.43 -15.78 12.27
CA MET A 464 -15.13 -16.16 11.73
C MET A 464 -14.12 -16.33 12.87
N LYS A 465 -13.29 -17.38 12.82
CA LYS A 465 -12.25 -17.61 13.83
C LYS A 465 -10.90 -17.12 13.33
N GLU A 466 -10.05 -16.73 14.26
CA GLU A 466 -8.66 -16.41 13.94
C GLU A 466 -7.99 -17.63 13.31
N ASN A 467 -7.52 -17.45 12.08
CA ASN A 467 -6.80 -18.48 11.34
C ASN A 467 -5.57 -17.86 10.67
N ARG A 468 -4.42 -18.49 10.89
CA ARG A 468 -3.12 -18.04 10.37
C ARG A 468 -2.69 -18.80 9.12
N LEU A 469 -3.33 -19.92 8.79
CA LEU A 469 -3.14 -20.57 7.50
C LEU A 469 -3.38 -19.55 6.39
N PRO A 470 -2.58 -19.60 5.30
CA PRO A 470 -2.72 -18.69 4.18
C PRO A 470 -4.05 -18.91 3.49
N ASN A 471 -4.86 -17.86 3.46
CA ASN A 471 -6.19 -17.93 2.92
C ASN A 471 -6.63 -16.62 2.28
N ALA A 472 -7.66 -16.74 1.45
CA ALA A 472 -8.34 -15.60 0.85
C ALA A 472 -9.85 -15.87 0.71
N PHE A 473 -10.64 -14.84 0.93
CA PHE A 473 -12.08 -14.83 0.83
C PHE A 473 -12.51 -14.00 -0.37
N TRP A 474 -13.34 -14.56 -1.23
CA TRP A 474 -13.72 -13.98 -2.51
C TRP A 474 -15.22 -13.93 -2.73
N ILE A 475 -15.66 -12.94 -3.49
CA ILE A 475 -16.96 -12.92 -4.16
C ILE A 475 -16.78 -12.65 -5.66
N LYS A 476 -17.56 -13.32 -6.49
CA LYS A 476 -17.69 -13.05 -7.93
C LYS A 476 -19.14 -12.83 -8.29
N PHE A 477 -19.40 -11.82 -9.12
CA PHE A 477 -20.70 -11.64 -9.78
C PHE A 477 -20.66 -12.31 -11.16
N LYS A 478 -21.72 -13.06 -11.49
CA LYS A 478 -21.85 -13.88 -12.69
C LYS A 478 -22.87 -13.28 -13.65
N GLY A 479 -22.81 -13.70 -14.92
CA GLY A 479 -23.79 -13.34 -15.94
C GLY A 479 -23.46 -12.08 -16.74
N TYR A 480 -22.17 -11.69 -16.77
CA TYR A 480 -21.63 -10.58 -17.54
C TYR A 480 -20.45 -11.06 -18.39
N ASP A 481 -20.12 -10.33 -19.46
CA ASP A 481 -18.87 -10.56 -20.20
C ASP A 481 -17.65 -10.44 -19.29
N GLU A 482 -16.66 -11.29 -19.49
CA GLU A 482 -15.41 -11.24 -18.74
C GLU A 482 -14.33 -10.42 -19.46
N LYS A 483 -14.64 -9.78 -20.59
CA LYS A 483 -13.67 -9.02 -21.37
C LYS A 483 -13.78 -7.51 -21.16
N GLY A 484 -12.63 -6.85 -21.27
CA GLY A 484 -12.54 -5.39 -21.24
C GLY A 484 -12.86 -4.81 -19.87
N TRP A 485 -12.50 -5.52 -18.80
CA TRP A 485 -12.61 -4.98 -17.46
C TRP A 485 -11.70 -3.76 -17.28
N GLN A 486 -12.27 -2.71 -16.72
CA GLN A 486 -11.60 -1.50 -16.27
C GLN A 486 -11.77 -1.38 -14.76
N ILE A 487 -10.76 -0.86 -14.10
CA ILE A 487 -10.69 -0.69 -12.64
C ILE A 487 -10.61 0.82 -12.37
N SER A 488 -11.48 1.32 -11.49
CA SER A 488 -11.42 2.72 -11.07
C SER A 488 -10.24 2.96 -10.14
N LYS A 489 -9.35 3.87 -10.50
CA LYS A 489 -8.18 4.27 -9.71
C LYS A 489 -8.00 5.78 -9.80
N LEU A 490 -8.00 6.47 -8.64
CA LEU A 490 -7.85 7.92 -8.53
C LEU A 490 -8.76 8.70 -9.49
N GLY A 491 -10.05 8.34 -9.52
CA GLY A 491 -11.08 8.97 -10.34
C GLY A 491 -11.03 8.61 -11.84
N GLN A 492 -10.17 7.69 -12.25
CA GLN A 492 -10.00 7.28 -13.66
C GLN A 492 -10.27 5.78 -13.83
N TRP A 493 -10.86 5.41 -14.97
CA TRP A 493 -11.03 4.01 -15.34
C TRP A 493 -9.80 3.53 -16.11
N ILE A 494 -9.05 2.62 -15.51
CA ILE A 494 -7.82 2.04 -16.07
C ILE A 494 -8.12 0.63 -16.59
N ASP A 495 -7.75 0.35 -17.84
CA ASP A 495 -7.86 -0.99 -18.40
C ASP A 495 -7.04 -1.98 -17.56
N ALA A 496 -7.63 -3.13 -17.23
CA ALA A 496 -6.89 -4.19 -16.53
C ALA A 496 -5.86 -4.89 -17.43
N GLU A 497 -5.95 -4.71 -18.75
CA GLU A 497 -4.98 -5.17 -19.74
C GLU A 497 -3.79 -4.21 -19.87
N GLY A 498 -2.64 -4.74 -20.34
CA GLY A 498 -1.49 -3.90 -20.67
C GLY A 498 -0.73 -3.31 -19.46
N VAL A 499 -1.02 -3.81 -18.26
CA VAL A 499 -0.28 -3.52 -17.02
C VAL A 499 1.04 -4.31 -17.03
N ILE A 500 2.15 -3.62 -16.77
CA ILE A 500 3.49 -4.23 -16.63
C ILE A 500 3.67 -4.66 -15.17
N GLY A 501 4.31 -5.81 -14.93
CA GLY A 501 4.50 -6.35 -13.58
C GLY A 501 3.42 -7.37 -13.25
N SER A 502 2.77 -7.24 -12.09
CA SER A 502 1.68 -8.13 -11.67
C SER A 502 0.32 -7.48 -11.83
N PRO A 503 -0.51 -7.91 -12.80
CA PRO A 503 -1.85 -7.36 -12.97
C PRO A 503 -2.94 -8.16 -12.23
N LEU A 504 -2.55 -9.19 -11.46
CA LEU A 504 -3.47 -10.20 -10.94
C LEU A 504 -4.34 -9.73 -9.78
N ILE A 505 -3.93 -8.66 -9.11
CA ILE A 505 -4.65 -8.04 -8.01
C ILE A 505 -4.40 -6.53 -8.07
N ALA A 506 -5.44 -5.76 -7.85
CA ALA A 506 -5.40 -4.30 -7.86
C ALA A 506 -6.34 -3.76 -6.79
N ALA A 507 -6.07 -2.55 -6.32
CA ALA A 507 -7.04 -1.81 -5.54
C ALA A 507 -7.89 -0.90 -6.44
N THR A 508 -9.10 -0.63 -5.99
CA THR A 508 -10.06 0.26 -6.64
C THR A 508 -10.59 1.30 -5.68
N ASP A 509 -10.68 2.55 -6.10
CA ASP A 509 -11.28 3.62 -5.30
C ASP A 509 -12.81 3.59 -5.37
N LYS A 510 -13.40 3.04 -6.45
CA LYS A 510 -14.86 2.97 -6.66
C LYS A 510 -15.38 1.56 -6.95
N GLY A 511 -14.80 0.87 -7.92
CA GLY A 511 -15.29 -0.40 -8.42
C GLY A 511 -14.64 -0.82 -9.75
N VAL A 512 -15.36 -1.68 -10.48
CA VAL A 512 -14.96 -2.18 -11.79
C VAL A 512 -16.08 -1.99 -12.80
N ARG A 513 -15.75 -1.89 -14.08
CA ARG A 513 -16.75 -1.88 -15.14
C ARG A 513 -16.25 -2.59 -16.39
N ASN A 514 -17.18 -3.03 -17.22
CA ASN A 514 -16.92 -3.47 -18.58
C ASN A 514 -17.99 -2.84 -19.50
N ARG A 515 -18.21 -3.41 -20.69
CA ARG A 515 -19.22 -2.91 -21.64
C ARG A 515 -20.69 -3.14 -21.23
N GLU A 516 -20.96 -3.99 -20.25
CA GLU A 516 -22.30 -4.47 -19.86
C GLU A 516 -22.70 -4.03 -18.44
N VAL A 517 -21.72 -3.86 -17.55
CA VAL A 517 -21.96 -3.63 -16.12
C VAL A 517 -20.90 -2.73 -15.50
N GLU A 518 -21.32 -1.92 -14.55
CA GLU A 518 -20.49 -1.26 -13.55
C GLU A 518 -20.86 -1.82 -12.17
N ILE A 519 -19.85 -2.33 -11.46
CA ILE A 519 -20.00 -2.88 -10.11
C ILE A 519 -19.21 -1.97 -9.17
N GLU A 520 -19.92 -1.12 -8.44
CA GLU A 520 -19.34 -0.29 -7.38
C GLU A 520 -19.16 -1.14 -6.13
N SER A 521 -17.98 -1.10 -5.52
CA SER A 521 -17.71 -1.75 -4.24
C SER A 521 -17.49 -0.70 -3.16
N LEU A 522 -18.40 -0.63 -2.20
CA LEU A 522 -18.33 0.39 -1.15
C LEU A 522 -17.33 0.01 -0.06
N ASP A 523 -17.07 -1.28 0.13
CA ASP A 523 -16.33 -1.80 1.27
C ASP A 523 -15.11 -2.64 0.87
N ALA A 524 -15.21 -3.50 -0.16
CA ALA A 524 -14.05 -4.25 -0.65
C ALA A 524 -13.20 -3.35 -1.55
N ILE A 525 -11.92 -3.22 -1.24
CA ILE A 525 -11.00 -2.38 -2.00
C ILE A 525 -10.26 -3.14 -3.09
N LEU A 526 -10.18 -4.47 -3.00
CA LEU A 526 -9.34 -5.29 -3.87
C LEU A 526 -10.15 -6.06 -4.90
N VAL A 527 -9.63 -6.07 -6.12
CA VAL A 527 -10.18 -6.80 -7.25
C VAL A 527 -9.10 -7.60 -7.95
N ALA A 528 -9.46 -8.78 -8.44
CA ALA A 528 -8.58 -9.69 -9.17
C ALA A 528 -9.16 -9.87 -10.59
N PRO A 529 -8.65 -9.12 -11.58
CA PRO A 529 -9.20 -9.14 -12.94
C PRO A 529 -8.92 -10.43 -13.72
N TYR A 530 -8.00 -11.28 -13.25
CA TYR A 530 -7.58 -12.52 -13.90
C TYR A 530 -7.77 -13.75 -12.99
N GLY A 531 -8.83 -13.73 -12.18
CA GLY A 531 -9.17 -14.82 -11.27
C GLY A 531 -8.41 -14.78 -9.94
N ARG A 532 -8.74 -15.74 -9.06
CA ARG A 532 -8.23 -15.84 -7.68
C ARG A 532 -6.77 -16.34 -7.63
N ARG A 533 -5.83 -15.53 -8.12
CA ARG A 533 -4.42 -15.90 -8.41
C ARG A 533 -3.38 -15.13 -7.57
N LEU A 534 -3.69 -14.83 -6.30
CA LEU A 534 -2.83 -14.00 -5.43
C LEU A 534 -1.34 -14.42 -5.37
N LEU A 535 -1.06 -15.73 -5.32
CA LEU A 535 0.29 -16.29 -5.26
C LEU A 535 0.78 -16.87 -6.59
N ASP A 536 0.06 -16.63 -7.68
CA ASP A 536 0.34 -17.25 -8.98
C ASP A 536 0.74 -16.21 -10.03
N PHE A 537 1.90 -15.58 -9.82
CA PHE A 537 2.39 -14.49 -10.66
C PHE A 537 2.48 -14.87 -12.14
N GLU A 538 1.93 -14.01 -12.98
CA GLU A 538 2.02 -14.10 -14.42
C GLU A 538 2.19 -12.71 -14.98
N LYS A 539 3.23 -12.51 -15.80
CA LYS A 539 3.58 -11.20 -16.35
C LYS A 539 2.54 -10.69 -17.35
N ASN A 540 1.91 -11.59 -18.11
CA ASN A 540 0.97 -11.25 -19.18
C ASN A 540 -0.21 -12.25 -19.20
N PRO A 541 -1.05 -12.28 -18.16
CA PRO A 541 -2.17 -13.20 -18.11
C PRO A 541 -3.17 -12.90 -19.25
N SER A 542 -3.67 -13.97 -19.85
CA SER A 542 -4.85 -13.93 -20.71
C SER A 542 -6.10 -14.26 -19.88
N ASP A 543 -7.27 -14.11 -20.49
CA ASP A 543 -8.54 -14.63 -19.96
C ASP A 543 -8.92 -14.02 -18.61
N GLN A 544 -9.39 -12.77 -18.68
CA GLN A 544 -9.96 -12.09 -17.53
C GLN A 544 -11.09 -12.90 -16.88
N ASP A 545 -11.20 -12.76 -15.57
CA ASP A 545 -12.12 -13.48 -14.69
C ASP A 545 -12.28 -12.68 -13.39
N MET A 546 -13.25 -11.77 -13.34
CA MET A 546 -13.29 -10.73 -12.30
C MET A 546 -13.80 -11.24 -10.95
N TYR A 547 -12.96 -11.10 -9.91
CA TYR A 547 -13.31 -11.34 -8.51
C TYR A 547 -13.06 -10.11 -7.64
N PHE A 548 -13.79 -10.00 -6.54
CA PHE A 548 -13.47 -9.10 -5.43
C PHE A 548 -12.84 -9.90 -4.29
N ASN A 549 -11.71 -9.44 -3.77
CA ASN A 549 -11.12 -9.99 -2.56
C ASN A 549 -11.77 -9.31 -1.34
N LEU A 550 -12.45 -10.09 -0.52
CA LEU A 550 -13.09 -9.61 0.71
C LEU A 550 -12.13 -9.64 1.90
N TYR A 551 -11.21 -10.60 1.91
CA TYR A 551 -10.19 -10.77 2.94
C TYR A 551 -9.05 -11.64 2.40
N ASN A 552 -7.83 -11.45 2.90
CA ASN A 552 -6.76 -12.42 2.80
C ASN A 552 -5.69 -12.19 3.88
N ASN A 553 -4.83 -13.16 4.12
CA ASN A 553 -3.72 -13.04 5.08
C ASN A 553 -2.40 -13.59 4.51
N ILE A 554 -2.19 -13.40 3.21
CA ILE A 554 -1.11 -14.05 2.45
C ILE A 554 0.26 -13.56 2.89
N TRP A 555 0.41 -12.26 3.12
CA TRP A 555 1.69 -11.72 3.56
C TRP A 555 1.92 -11.99 5.04
N ASN A 556 3.18 -12.24 5.40
CA ASN A 556 3.56 -12.70 6.73
C ASN A 556 4.30 -11.62 7.54
N CYS A 557 4.25 -10.39 7.06
CA CYS A 557 4.90 -9.24 7.68
C CYS A 557 4.02 -8.01 7.57
N ASN A 558 4.23 -7.07 8.49
CA ASN A 558 3.74 -5.69 8.42
C ASN A 558 2.22 -5.50 8.52
N HIS A 559 1.42 -6.55 8.37
CA HIS A 559 -0.04 -6.47 8.29
C HIS A 559 -0.74 -7.53 9.15
N PRO A 560 -2.05 -7.40 9.40
CA PRO A 560 -2.85 -8.45 10.03
C PRO A 560 -2.65 -9.83 9.39
N MET A 561 -2.08 -10.75 10.19
CA MET A 561 -1.84 -12.14 9.78
C MET A 561 -3.03 -13.07 10.09
N TRP A 562 -4.00 -12.57 10.84
CA TRP A 562 -5.26 -13.22 11.17
C TRP A 562 -6.34 -12.15 11.38
N TYR A 563 -7.59 -12.58 11.27
CA TYR A 563 -8.78 -11.74 11.43
C TYR A 563 -9.92 -12.59 11.98
N SER A 564 -10.82 -11.99 12.76
CA SER A 564 -11.97 -12.68 13.36
C SER A 564 -13.20 -11.80 13.56
N ASP A 565 -13.14 -10.51 13.19
CA ASP A 565 -14.29 -9.63 13.35
C ASP A 565 -15.39 -10.00 12.34
N ASP A 566 -16.65 -9.89 12.76
CA ASP A 566 -17.79 -9.88 11.86
C ASP A 566 -17.66 -8.70 10.88
N SER A 567 -17.97 -8.90 9.59
CA SER A 567 -17.79 -7.88 8.56
C SER A 567 -18.93 -7.79 7.56
N ARG A 568 -18.99 -6.64 6.87
CA ARG A 568 -20.00 -6.31 5.87
C ARG A 568 -19.34 -5.82 4.58
N PHE A 569 -19.91 -6.21 3.44
CA PHE A 569 -19.53 -5.73 2.12
C PHE A 569 -20.75 -5.39 1.28
N ARG A 570 -20.83 -4.12 0.84
CA ARG A 570 -21.91 -3.61 0.00
C ARG A 570 -21.41 -3.37 -1.42
N PHE A 571 -22.23 -3.78 -2.37
CA PHE A 571 -22.02 -3.61 -3.79
C PHE A 571 -23.24 -2.98 -4.44
N ILE A 572 -23.02 -2.11 -5.43
CA ILE A 572 -24.07 -1.55 -6.27
C ILE A 572 -23.79 -1.98 -7.70
N ILE A 573 -24.74 -2.70 -8.30
CA ILE A 573 -24.58 -3.32 -9.62
C ILE A 573 -25.44 -2.54 -10.62
N LYS A 574 -24.82 -1.87 -11.60
CA LYS A 574 -25.50 -1.05 -12.60
C LYS A 574 -25.27 -1.66 -13.98
N LYS A 575 -26.34 -2.07 -14.66
CA LYS A 575 -26.25 -2.46 -16.09
C LYS A 575 -26.08 -1.21 -16.95
N LEU A 576 -25.19 -1.26 -17.93
CA LEU A 576 -24.84 -0.15 -18.82
C LEU A 576 -25.60 -0.16 -20.15
#